data_AF-A0A7X7HDA5-F1
#
_entry.id   AF-A0A7X7HDA5-F1
#
_cell.length_a   1.000
_cell.length_b   1.000
_cell.length_c   1.000
_cell.angle_alpha   90.00
_cell.angle_beta   90.00
_cell.angle_gamma   90.00
#
_symmetry.space_group_name_H-M   'P 1'
#
loop_
_entity.id
_entity.type
_entity.pdbx_description
1 polymer ?
#
loop_
_entity_poly.entity_id
_entity_poly.type
_entity_poly.pdbx_seq_one_letter_code
_entity_poly.pdbx_strand_id
1 'polypeptide(L)' 'MTPMLFRKAPFGVDLTIPGEEPIHVKRRRKVGIRGEAGEILLWAFGRTGVAQVELAGRPEDVEALTSTLGV' A
#
# COMPACT_ATOMS: atom_id res chain seq x y z
N MET A 1 12.19 0.32 15.93
CA MET A 1 11.24 0.89 14.94
C MET A 1 10.89 -0.18 13.94
N THR A 2 9.60 -0.53 13.79
CA THR A 2 9.16 -1.50 12.78
C THR A 2 9.48 -0.98 11.38
N PRO A 3 10.16 -1.74 10.51
CA PRO A 3 10.48 -1.27 9.17
C PRO A 3 9.18 -1.09 8.37
N MET A 4 9.03 0.07 7.73
CA MET A 4 7.90 0.37 6.87
C MET A 4 7.81 -0.64 5.72
N LEU A 5 6.68 -1.32 5.58
CA LEU A 5 6.47 -2.45 4.67
C LEU A 5 6.68 -2.07 3.20
N PHE A 6 6.28 -0.86 2.80
CA PHE A 6 6.52 -0.33 1.46
C PHE A 6 8.01 -0.28 1.06
N ARG A 7 8.92 -0.20 2.04
CA ARG A 7 10.36 -0.22 1.74
C ARG A 7 10.81 -1.59 1.20
N LYS A 8 10.12 -2.66 1.60
CA LYS A 8 10.34 -4.04 1.11
C LYS A 8 9.52 -4.39 -0.13
N ALA A 9 8.52 -3.58 -0.50
CA ALA A 9 7.69 -3.86 -1.66
C ALA A 9 8.54 -3.92 -2.95
N PRO A 10 8.39 -4.98 -3.79
CA PRO A 10 9.17 -5.16 -5.02
C PRO A 10 8.77 -4.18 -6.12
N PHE A 11 7.57 -3.62 -6.02
CA PHE A 11 6.91 -2.76 -7.00
C PHE A 11 6.56 -1.40 -6.39
N GLY A 12 6.12 -0.48 -7.24
CA GLY A 12 5.61 0.80 -6.77
C GLY A 12 4.21 0.71 -6.18
N VAL A 13 3.89 1.63 -5.28
CA VAL A 13 2.53 1.83 -4.77
C VAL A 13 2.10 3.26 -5.00
N ASP A 14 0.83 3.45 -5.35
CA ASP A 14 0.23 4.76 -5.48
C ASP A 14 -0.71 4.98 -4.30
N LEU A 15 -0.37 5.92 -3.42
CA LEU A 15 -1.18 6.26 -2.26
C LEU A 15 -2.17 7.34 -2.65
N THR A 16 -3.46 7.07 -2.46
CA THR A 16 -4.53 8.01 -2.72
C THR A 16 -5.22 8.36 -1.41
N ILE A 17 -4.97 9.57 -0.91
CA ILE A 17 -5.66 10.13 0.25
C ILE A 17 -6.81 10.99 -0.27
N PRO A 18 -8.06 10.84 0.22
CA PRO A 18 -9.18 11.66 -0.22
C PRO A 18 -8.89 13.17 -0.08
N GLY A 19 -9.02 13.91 -1.19
CA GLY A 19 -8.79 15.36 -1.21
C GLY A 19 -7.34 15.79 -1.39
N GLU A 20 -6.40 14.85 -1.51
CA GLU A 20 -4.98 15.13 -1.78
C GLU A 20 -4.54 14.62 -3.16
N GLU A 21 -3.45 15.18 -3.67
CA GLU A 21 -2.79 14.67 -4.86
C GLU A 21 -2.16 13.28 -4.58
N PRO A 22 -2.27 12.32 -5.51
CA PRO A 22 -1.70 10.99 -5.32
C PRO A 22 -0.18 11.01 -5.09
N ILE A 23 0.28 10.17 -4.15
CA ILE A 23 1.70 10.00 -3.85
C ILE A 23 2.22 8.74 -4.52
N HIS A 24 3.22 8.88 -5.40
CA HIS A 24 3.80 7.78 -6.16
C HIS A 24 5.09 7.25 -5.51
N VAL A 25 5.06 6.03 -4.99
CA VAL A 25 6.22 5.34 -4.43
C VAL A 25 6.77 4.37 -5.49
N LYS A 26 7.93 4.65 -6.09
CA LYS A 26 8.61 3.89 -7.18
C LYS A 26 7.83 3.82 -8.53
N ARG A 27 8.56 3.83 -9.65
CA ARG A 27 8.01 4.06 -11.01
C ARG A 27 7.57 2.82 -11.81
N ARG A 28 7.58 1.59 -11.28
CA ARG A 28 7.24 0.37 -12.05
C ARG A 28 6.34 -0.60 -11.29
N ARG A 29 5.27 -1.06 -11.98
CA ARG A 29 4.11 -1.87 -11.51
C ARG A 29 3.46 -1.27 -10.27
N LYS A 30 2.20 -0.84 -10.36
CA LYS A 30 1.56 -0.01 -9.34
C LYS A 30 0.35 -0.72 -8.77
N VAL A 31 0.36 -0.98 -7.47
CA VAL A 31 -0.87 -1.22 -6.72
C VAL A 31 -1.30 0.10 -6.11
N GLY A 32 -2.51 0.54 -6.44
CA GLY A 32 -3.16 1.66 -5.80
C GLY A 32 -3.63 1.28 -4.41
N ILE A 33 -3.36 2.14 -3.43
CA ILE A 33 -3.80 2.01 -2.05
C ILE A 33 -4.55 3.29 -1.71
N ARG A 34 -5.86 3.19 -1.51
CA ARG A 34 -6.71 4.32 -1.19
C ARG A 34 -7.20 4.23 0.24
N GLY A 35 -7.13 5.33 0.98
CA GLY A 35 -7.61 5.41 2.36
C GLY A 35 -7.16 6.70 3.02
N GLU A 36 -7.66 6.96 4.23
CA GLU A 36 -7.17 8.08 5.05
C GLU A 36 -5.69 7.91 5.36
N ALA A 37 -4.97 9.02 5.56
CA ALA A 37 -3.53 8.99 5.82
C ALA A 37 -3.17 8.07 7.01
N GLY A 38 -3.97 8.09 8.07
CA GLY A 38 -3.82 7.22 9.23
C GLY A 38 -3.98 5.73 8.89
N GLU A 39 -5.00 5.38 8.08
CA GLU A 39 -5.28 4.01 7.66
C GLU A 39 -4.17 3.45 6.75
N ILE A 40 -3.69 4.28 5.82
CA ILE A 40 -2.55 3.95 4.96
C ILE A 40 -1.30 3.69 5.81
N LEU A 41 -1.05 4.52 6.83
CA LEU A 41 0.08 4.31 7.75
C LEU A 41 -0.07 3.02 8.57
N LEU A 42 -1.26 2.74 9.11
CA LEU A 42 -1.54 1.48 9.82
C LEU A 42 -1.20 0.28 8.92
N TRP A 43 -1.69 0.29 7.68
CA TRP A 43 -1.42 -0.74 6.68
C TRP A 43 0.08 -0.84 6.36
N ALA A 44 0.74 0.29 6.11
CA ALA A 44 2.18 0.39 5.81
C ALA A 44 3.09 -0.14 6.93
N PHE A 45 2.61 -0.18 8.17
CA PHE A 45 3.33 -0.72 9.32
C PHE A 45 2.76 -2.07 9.80
N GLY A 46 1.97 -2.76 8.96
CA GLY A 46 1.55 -4.15 9.17
C GLY A 46 0.32 -4.35 10.05
N ARG A 47 -0.45 -3.29 10.33
CA ARG A 47 -1.72 -3.37 11.06
C ARG A 47 -2.89 -3.57 10.11
N THR A 48 -2.74 -4.49 9.16
CA THR A 48 -3.66 -4.66 8.03
C THR A 48 -5.03 -5.17 8.43
N GLY A 49 -5.15 -5.93 9.54
CA GLY A 49 -6.44 -6.41 10.04
C GLY A 49 -7.36 -5.33 10.64
N VAL A 50 -6.84 -4.13 10.90
CA VAL A 50 -7.63 -2.99 11.39
C VAL A 50 -7.60 -1.79 10.44
N ALA A 51 -6.70 -1.81 9.47
CA ALA A 51 -6.56 -0.73 8.50
C ALA A 51 -7.68 -0.78 7.45
N GLN A 52 -8.31 0.35 7.19
CA GLN A 52 -9.36 0.52 6.20
C GLN A 52 -8.75 1.13 4.93
N VAL A 53 -8.28 0.27 4.03
CA VAL A 53 -7.76 0.67 2.73
C VAL A 53 -8.37 -0.15 1.61
N GLU A 54 -8.52 0.47 0.46
CA GLU A 54 -8.90 -0.18 -0.79
C GLU A 54 -7.65 -0.44 -1.63
N LEU A 55 -7.50 -1.68 -2.11
CA LEU A 55 -6.43 -2.06 -3.03
C LEU A 55 -6.97 -2.11 -4.45
N ALA A 56 -6.30 -1.45 -5.38
CA ALA A 56 -6.64 -1.44 -6.78
C ALA A 56 -5.42 -1.79 -7.64
N GLY A 57 -5.62 -2.61 -8.66
CA GLY A 57 -4.53 -3.03 -9.55
C GLY A 57 -4.88 -4.34 -10.25
N ARG A 58 -3.91 -4.88 -10.98
CA ARG A 58 -4.07 -6.22 -11.54
C ARG A 58 -4.05 -7.25 -10.41
N PRO A 59 -4.93 -8.28 -10.43
CA PRO A 59 -5.02 -9.26 -9.35
C PRO A 59 -3.66 -9.87 -8.98
N GLU A 60 -2.83 -10.19 -9.97
CA GLU A 60 -1.51 -10.78 -9.76
C GLU A 60 -0.52 -9.83 -9.06
N ASP A 61 -0.67 -8.52 -9.26
CA ASP A 61 0.19 -7.53 -8.60
C ASP A 61 -0.29 -7.27 -7.16
N VAL A 62 -1.60 -7.30 -6.92
CA VAL A 62 -2.19 -7.18 -5.57
C VAL A 62 -1.81 -8.40 -4.72
N GLU A 63 -1.96 -9.61 -5.26
CA GLU A 63 -1.58 -10.85 -4.58
C GLU A 63 -0.08 -10.92 -4.28
N ALA A 64 0.76 -10.49 -5.22
CA ALA A 64 2.20 -10.41 -4.98
C ALA A 64 2.54 -9.40 -3.87
N LEU A 65 1.82 -8.28 -3.79
CA LEU A 65 1.98 -7.29 -2.73
C LEU A 65 1.62 -7.88 -1.37
N THR A 66 0.40 -8.41 -1.23
CA THR A 66 -0.09 -8.95 0.04
C THR A 66 0.79 -10.09 0.54
N SER A 67 1.17 -11.01 -0.35
CA SER A 67 2.11 -12.10 -0.06
C SER A 67 3.48 -11.61 0.42
N THR A 68 4.06 -10.57 -0.21
CA THR A 68 5.36 -10.02 0.19
C THR A 68 5.29 -9.35 1.57
N LEU A 69 4.14 -8.79 1.91
CA LEU A 69 3.91 -8.10 3.18
C LEU A 69 3.45 -9.04 4.30
N GLY A 70 3.10 -10.29 3.97
CA GLY A 70 2.63 -11.30 4.92
C GLY A 70 1.21 -11.06 5.39
N VAL A 71 0.35 -10.54 4.51
CA VAL A 71 -1.03 -10.13 4.78
C VAL A 71 -1.99 -10.73 3.77
#